data_AF-A0A8I2FYL6-F1
#
_entry.id   AF-A0A8I2FYL6-F1
#
_cell.length_a   1.000
_cell.length_b   1.000
_cell.length_c   1.000
_cell.angle_alpha   90.00
_cell.angle_beta   90.00
_cell.angle_gamma   90.00
#
_symmetry.space_group_name_H-M   'P 1'
#
loop_
_entity.id
_entity.type
_entity.pdbx_description
1 polymer ?
#
loop_
_entity_poly.entity_id
_entity_poly.type
_entity_poly.pdbx_seq_one_letter_code
_entity_poly.pdbx_strand_id
1 'polypeptide(L)'
;MMKKKSKNMMFNVFIGVLTAVIISWLGFGRILQNGSGGGYGGGGDEINSPINAIENLVVEGSGHYLKANKQIQELLNLVELQDLQGIDFNELRQTVDSALYHMNRAEETYRQLIRKAEITPYNEPVIAKLKAFDYSSFMQQNGLNAAVFNEVESYLANGDITGIYKRSHSRFLDIIDMLNKIKEDTAGDKMPDLSIFWRLNETCAEMSLFGSYTARVFHTIL
;
A
#
# COMPACT_ATOMS: atom_id res chain seq x y z
N MET A 1 -26.31 -39.96 -5.91
CA MET A 1 -26.12 -39.02 -7.04
C MET A 1 -26.10 -37.53 -6.64
N MET A 2 -25.82 -37.17 -5.36
CA MET A 2 -25.84 -35.77 -4.87
C MET A 2 -24.47 -35.06 -4.76
N LYS A 3 -23.34 -35.77 -4.85
CA LYS A 3 -22.00 -35.17 -4.66
C LYS A 3 -21.50 -34.30 -5.83
N LYS A 4 -22.10 -34.40 -7.02
CA LYS A 4 -21.62 -33.68 -8.23
C LYS A 4 -22.10 -32.22 -8.27
N LYS A 5 -23.22 -31.89 -7.62
CA LYS A 5 -23.84 -30.56 -7.66
C LYS A 5 -23.17 -29.56 -6.71
N SER A 6 -22.68 -29.99 -5.54
CA SER A 6 -21.98 -29.09 -4.60
C SER A 6 -20.56 -28.72 -5.03
N LYS A 7 -19.85 -29.61 -5.74
CA LYS A 7 -18.54 -29.31 -6.32
C LYS A 7 -18.60 -28.21 -7.38
N ASN A 8 -19.64 -28.23 -8.23
CA ASN A 8 -19.84 -27.18 -9.23
C ASN A 8 -20.24 -25.84 -8.59
N MET A 9 -20.94 -25.86 -7.45
CA MET A 9 -21.32 -24.64 -6.72
C MET A 9 -20.12 -24.00 -6.02
N MET A 10 -19.26 -24.78 -5.36
CA MET A 10 -18.02 -24.25 -4.77
C MET A 10 -17.05 -23.73 -5.83
N PHE A 11 -16.92 -24.41 -6.97
CA PHE A 11 -16.05 -23.96 -8.07
C PHE A 11 -16.54 -22.64 -8.68
N ASN A 12 -17.85 -22.45 -8.84
CA ASN A 12 -18.43 -21.22 -9.36
C ASN A 12 -18.35 -20.04 -8.36
N VAL A 13 -18.43 -20.31 -7.05
CA VAL A 13 -18.20 -19.29 -6.02
C VAL A 13 -16.73 -18.89 -5.97
N PHE A 14 -15.81 -19.86 -6.08
CA PHE A 14 -14.37 -19.59 -6.09
C PHE A 14 -13.96 -18.81 -7.34
N ILE A 15 -14.46 -19.18 -8.53
CA ILE A 15 -14.28 -18.39 -9.75
C ILE A 15 -14.92 -17.03 -9.58
N GLY A 16 -16.15 -16.90 -9.08
CA GLY A 16 -16.81 -15.60 -8.88
C GLY A 16 -16.02 -14.63 -7.99
N VAL A 17 -15.40 -15.13 -6.92
CA VAL A 17 -14.51 -14.34 -6.05
C VAL A 17 -13.19 -14.01 -6.75
N LEU A 18 -12.59 -14.97 -7.46
CA LEU A 18 -11.35 -14.75 -8.20
C LEU A 18 -11.54 -13.74 -9.35
N THR A 19 -12.65 -13.80 -10.09
CA THR A 19 -12.97 -12.84 -11.15
C THR A 19 -13.35 -11.48 -10.57
N ALA A 20 -13.95 -11.40 -9.38
CA ALA A 20 -14.16 -10.11 -8.70
C ALA A 20 -12.82 -9.45 -8.29
N VAL A 21 -11.85 -10.25 -7.82
CA VAL A 21 -10.49 -9.78 -7.51
C VAL A 21 -9.71 -9.40 -8.77
N ILE A 22 -9.92 -10.12 -9.89
CA ILE A 22 -9.27 -9.84 -11.18
C ILE A 22 -9.97 -8.70 -11.95
N ILE A 23 -11.28 -8.45 -11.80
CA ILE A 23 -11.95 -7.34 -12.51
C ILE A 23 -11.69 -5.99 -11.83
N SER A 24 -11.30 -5.97 -10.55
CA SER A 24 -10.67 -4.79 -9.94
C SER A 24 -9.31 -4.40 -10.57
N TRP A 25 -8.77 -5.21 -11.50
CA TRP A 25 -7.55 -4.91 -12.25
C TRP A 25 -7.75 -4.06 -13.52
N LEU A 26 -8.91 -3.44 -13.75
CA LEU A 26 -9.14 -2.58 -14.92
C LEU A 26 -9.05 -1.07 -14.65
N GLY A 27 -8.23 -0.67 -13.66
CA GLY A 27 -7.97 0.73 -13.31
C GLY A 27 -6.51 1.04 -12.92
N PHE A 28 -5.52 0.39 -13.53
CA PHE A 28 -4.08 0.47 -13.22
C PHE A 28 -3.39 1.81 -13.54
N GLY A 29 -3.99 2.94 -13.16
CA GLY A 29 -3.29 4.23 -13.10
C GLY A 29 -2.89 4.63 -11.68
N ARG A 30 -3.67 4.22 -10.67
CA ARG A 30 -3.60 4.81 -9.32
C ARG A 30 -3.86 3.76 -8.23
N ILE A 31 -2.78 3.22 -7.65
CA ILE A 31 -2.87 2.11 -6.68
C ILE A 31 -2.58 2.57 -5.25
N LEU A 32 -1.62 3.49 -5.06
CA LEU A 32 -1.18 3.90 -3.74
C LEU A 32 -0.95 5.40 -3.67
N GLN A 33 -1.89 6.12 -3.05
CA GLN A 33 -1.86 7.57 -2.81
C GLN A 33 -1.70 8.43 -4.08
N ASN A 34 -1.67 7.86 -5.29
CA ASN A 34 -1.57 8.61 -6.55
C ASN A 34 -2.67 9.68 -6.66
N GLY A 35 -2.29 10.84 -7.19
CA GLY A 35 -3.13 12.04 -7.24
C GLY A 35 -3.04 12.91 -5.99
N SER A 36 -2.54 12.40 -4.85
CA SER A 36 -2.38 13.22 -3.64
C SER A 36 -1.40 14.38 -3.80
N GLY A 37 -0.48 14.32 -4.77
CA GLY A 37 0.38 15.45 -5.13
C GLY A 37 -0.38 16.62 -5.74
N GLY A 38 -1.61 16.42 -6.23
CA GLY A 38 -2.51 17.48 -6.68
C GLY A 38 -3.02 18.38 -5.55
N GLY A 39 -2.90 17.92 -4.29
CA GLY A 39 -3.22 18.71 -3.10
C GLY A 39 -2.20 19.81 -2.77
N TYR A 40 -1.16 19.97 -3.57
CA TYR A 40 -0.12 20.99 -3.41
C TYR A 40 -0.07 21.91 -4.63
N GLY A 41 0.15 23.21 -4.40
CA GLY A 41 0.23 24.22 -5.45
C GLY A 41 -0.12 25.62 -4.93
N GLY A 42 0.77 26.58 -5.17
CA GLY A 42 0.52 28.00 -4.87
C GLY A 42 -0.40 28.63 -5.91
N GLY A 43 -1.36 29.44 -5.46
CA GLY A 43 -2.27 30.15 -6.36
C GLY A 43 -1.52 31.10 -7.30
N GLY A 44 -1.75 30.92 -8.61
CA GLY A 44 -1.28 31.83 -9.66
C GLY A 44 -0.25 31.19 -10.59
N ASP A 45 -0.67 30.96 -11.84
CA ASP A 45 0.12 30.79 -13.06
C ASP A 45 1.38 29.90 -12.99
N GLU A 46 1.19 28.62 -13.30
CA GLU A 46 1.92 27.92 -14.38
C GLU A 46 1.46 26.46 -14.44
N ILE A 47 0.46 26.20 -15.28
CA ILE A 47 0.06 24.85 -15.72
C ILE A 47 1.20 24.15 -16.53
N ASN A 48 2.33 24.82 -16.74
CA ASN A 48 3.48 24.35 -17.52
C ASN A 48 4.81 24.19 -16.74
N SER A 49 4.82 24.40 -15.41
CA SER A 49 5.92 23.89 -14.57
C SER A 49 5.69 22.39 -14.34
N PRO A 50 6.74 21.54 -14.37
CA PRO A 50 6.60 20.10 -14.56
C PRO A 50 5.61 19.53 -13.54
N ILE A 51 4.56 18.91 -14.07
CA ILE A 51 3.59 18.09 -13.36
C ILE A 51 4.30 17.35 -12.20
N ASN A 52 3.79 17.64 -11.01
CA ASN A 52 4.53 18.01 -9.80
C ASN A 52 5.64 17.05 -9.34
N ALA A 53 6.78 17.61 -8.93
CA ALA A 53 7.82 16.86 -8.27
C ALA A 53 7.42 16.26 -6.90
N ILE A 54 6.26 16.63 -6.32
CA ILE A 54 5.62 15.87 -5.23
C ILE A 54 4.94 14.62 -5.77
N GLU A 55 4.15 14.73 -6.85
CA GLU A 55 3.47 13.58 -7.47
C GLU A 55 4.49 12.54 -7.97
N ASN A 56 5.61 12.97 -8.53
CA ASN A 56 6.68 12.06 -8.94
C ASN A 56 7.24 11.26 -7.75
N LEU A 57 7.45 11.91 -6.59
CA LEU A 57 7.93 11.24 -5.39
C LEU A 57 6.87 10.28 -4.81
N VAL A 58 5.58 10.65 -4.85
CA VAL A 58 4.48 9.74 -4.48
C VAL A 58 4.52 8.49 -5.35
N VAL A 59 4.53 8.66 -6.68
CA VAL A 59 4.51 7.56 -7.64
C VAL A 59 5.77 6.68 -7.52
N GLU A 60 6.96 7.29 -7.42
CA GLU A 60 8.23 6.57 -7.29
C GLU A 60 8.29 5.76 -5.99
N GLY A 61 7.97 6.38 -4.85
CA GLY A 61 7.98 5.71 -3.55
C GLY A 61 6.95 4.58 -3.47
N SER A 62 5.74 4.83 -3.99
CA SER A 62 4.68 3.82 -4.13
C SER A 62 5.13 2.66 -5.02
N GLY A 63 5.81 2.95 -6.13
CA GLY A 63 6.35 1.93 -7.04
C GLY A 63 7.41 1.05 -6.37
N HIS A 64 8.30 1.64 -5.55
CA HIS A 64 9.26 0.90 -4.75
C HIS A 64 8.57 0.00 -3.70
N TYR A 65 7.58 0.53 -2.99
CA TYR A 65 6.80 -0.28 -2.04
C TYR A 65 6.10 -1.46 -2.73
N LEU A 66 5.47 -1.26 -3.89
CA LEU A 66 4.80 -2.35 -4.62
C LEU A 66 5.79 -3.45 -5.04
N LYS A 67 7.01 -3.08 -5.45
CA LYS A 67 8.07 -4.06 -5.73
C LYS A 67 8.48 -4.82 -4.47
N ALA A 68 8.65 -4.14 -3.34
CA ALA A 68 8.93 -4.79 -2.07
C ALA A 68 7.80 -5.74 -1.65
N ASN A 69 6.54 -5.29 -1.72
CA ASN A 69 5.39 -6.10 -1.37
C ASN A 69 5.31 -7.37 -2.21
N LYS A 70 5.64 -7.31 -3.50
CA LYS A 70 5.77 -8.52 -4.34
C LYS A 70 6.79 -9.51 -3.74
N GLN A 71 7.97 -9.05 -3.33
CA GLN A 71 8.99 -9.91 -2.74
C GLN A 71 8.56 -10.45 -1.37
N ILE A 72 7.83 -9.66 -0.59
CA ILE A 72 7.25 -10.10 0.68
C ILE A 72 6.24 -11.22 0.45
N GLN A 73 5.38 -11.12 -0.57
CA GLN A 73 4.44 -12.20 -0.89
C GLN A 73 5.17 -13.48 -1.35
N GLU A 74 6.28 -13.35 -2.08
CA GLU A 74 7.14 -14.50 -2.41
C GLU A 74 7.74 -15.12 -1.14
N LEU A 75 8.24 -14.29 -0.22
CA LEU A 75 8.76 -14.76 1.07
C LEU A 75 7.71 -15.54 1.85
N LEU A 76 6.47 -15.02 1.94
CA LEU A 76 5.37 -15.70 2.63
C LEU A 76 5.02 -17.03 1.95
N ASN A 77 5.07 -17.09 0.62
CA ASN A 77 4.85 -18.33 -0.13
C ASN A 77 5.92 -19.38 0.17
N LEU A 78 7.20 -19.00 0.25
CA LEU A 78 8.28 -19.90 0.64
C LEU A 78 8.07 -20.47 2.05
N VAL A 79 7.64 -19.63 2.99
CA VAL A 79 7.34 -20.07 4.38
C VAL A 79 6.15 -21.03 4.41
N GLU A 80 5.07 -20.75 3.68
CA GLU A 80 3.87 -21.60 3.66
C GLU A 80 4.17 -23.00 3.09
N LEU A 81 5.08 -23.07 2.11
CA LEU A 81 5.44 -24.32 1.44
C LEU A 81 6.53 -25.12 2.14
N GLN A 82 7.07 -24.62 3.26
CA GLN A 82 8.23 -25.21 3.94
C GLN A 82 8.02 -26.67 4.36
N ASP A 83 6.81 -27.02 4.81
CA ASP A 83 6.49 -28.38 5.28
C ASP A 83 6.43 -29.40 4.14
N LEU A 84 6.26 -28.92 2.90
CA LEU A 84 6.18 -29.75 1.69
C LEU A 84 7.52 -29.82 0.96
N GLN A 85 8.27 -28.72 0.92
CA GLN A 85 9.45 -28.56 0.07
C GLN A 85 10.78 -28.54 0.87
N GLY A 86 10.70 -28.47 2.20
CA GLY A 86 11.83 -28.11 3.03
C GLY A 86 12.12 -26.60 2.96
N ILE A 87 13.15 -26.17 3.68
CA ILE A 87 13.55 -24.76 3.73
C ILE A 87 14.84 -24.58 2.92
N ASP A 88 14.78 -23.75 1.88
CA ASP A 88 15.98 -23.20 1.23
C ASP A 88 16.32 -21.84 1.85
N PHE A 89 17.25 -21.83 2.80
CA PHE A 89 17.70 -20.59 3.45
C PHE A 89 18.41 -19.62 2.51
N ASN A 90 18.99 -20.09 1.39
CA ASN A 90 19.58 -19.18 0.40
C ASN A 90 18.49 -18.40 -0.33
N GLU A 91 17.42 -19.09 -0.74
CA GLU A 91 16.29 -18.46 -1.42
C GLU A 91 15.55 -17.47 -0.50
N LEU A 92 15.34 -17.85 0.76
CA LEU A 92 14.78 -16.95 1.78
C LEU A 92 15.63 -15.68 1.93
N ARG A 93 16.94 -15.82 2.13
CA ARG A 93 17.85 -14.67 2.29
C ARG A 93 17.82 -13.74 1.07
N GLN A 94 17.88 -14.29 -0.13
CA GLN A 94 17.83 -13.49 -1.37
C GLN A 94 16.51 -12.73 -1.50
N THR A 95 15.39 -13.37 -1.14
CA THR A 95 14.06 -12.76 -1.20
C THR A 95 13.94 -11.62 -0.18
N VAL A 96 14.45 -11.82 1.04
CA VAL A 96 14.48 -10.81 2.10
C VAL A 96 15.37 -9.63 1.70
N ASP A 97 16.55 -9.88 1.14
CA ASP A 97 17.47 -8.83 0.67
C ASP A 97 16.84 -7.98 -0.44
N SER A 98 16.13 -8.61 -1.38
CA SER A 98 15.40 -7.94 -2.45
C SER A 98 14.25 -7.07 -1.89
N ALA A 99 13.49 -7.60 -0.93
CA ALA A 99 12.43 -6.86 -0.24
C ALA A 99 12.99 -5.65 0.51
N LEU A 100 14.06 -5.84 1.29
CA LEU A 100 14.75 -4.76 2.03
C LEU A 100 15.28 -3.68 1.09
N TYR A 101 15.90 -4.06 -0.03
CA TYR A 101 16.40 -3.09 -1.00
C TYR A 101 15.28 -2.16 -1.49
N HIS A 102 14.13 -2.72 -1.88
CA HIS A 102 13.02 -1.93 -2.38
C HIS A 102 12.31 -1.14 -1.26
N MET A 103 12.18 -1.68 -0.05
CA MET A 103 11.60 -0.94 1.08
C MET A 103 12.46 0.25 1.49
N ASN A 104 13.78 0.11 1.55
CA ASN A 104 14.67 1.22 1.85
C ASN A 104 14.58 2.34 0.79
N ARG A 105 14.40 1.98 -0.48
CA ARG A 105 14.16 2.97 -1.54
C ARG A 105 12.81 3.67 -1.38
N ALA A 106 11.76 2.94 -0.99
CA ALA A 106 10.45 3.53 -0.69
C ALA A 106 10.52 4.48 0.50
N GLU A 107 11.18 4.09 1.59
CA GLU A 107 11.43 4.91 2.78
C GLU A 107 12.14 6.21 2.42
N GLU A 108 13.28 6.11 1.73
CA GLU A 108 14.08 7.27 1.32
C GLU A 108 13.24 8.25 0.49
N THR A 109 12.49 7.72 -0.47
CA THR A 109 11.65 8.54 -1.35
C THR A 109 10.53 9.23 -0.56
N TYR A 110 9.88 8.53 0.37
CA TYR A 110 8.84 9.13 1.21
C TYR A 110 9.40 10.13 2.21
N ARG A 111 10.63 9.94 2.69
CA ARG A 111 11.31 10.94 3.51
C ARG A 111 11.56 12.24 2.74
N GLN A 112 11.97 12.14 1.47
CA GLN A 112 12.12 13.30 0.58
C GLN A 112 10.76 13.95 0.27
N LEU A 113 9.74 13.14 0.01
CA LEU A 113 8.36 13.58 -0.20
C LEU A 113 7.84 14.40 0.98
N ILE A 114 8.00 13.90 2.21
CA ILE A 114 7.55 14.58 3.43
C ILE A 114 8.26 15.93 3.58
N ARG A 115 9.60 15.97 3.47
CA ARG A 115 10.36 17.23 3.55
C ARG A 115 9.88 18.27 2.55
N LYS A 116 9.55 17.82 1.33
CA LYS A 116 9.05 18.70 0.28
C LYS A 116 7.62 19.16 0.54
N ALA A 117 6.75 18.26 0.98
CA ALA A 117 5.37 18.55 1.33
C ALA A 117 5.28 19.58 2.45
N GLU A 118 6.14 19.50 3.48
CA GLU A 118 6.15 20.41 4.62
C GLU A 118 6.44 21.87 4.27
N ILE A 119 7.16 22.12 3.16
CA ILE A 119 7.49 23.48 2.69
C ILE A 119 6.65 23.93 1.50
N THR A 120 5.85 23.04 0.92
CA THR A 120 5.04 23.34 -0.26
C THR A 120 3.63 23.73 0.19
N PRO A 121 3.13 24.93 -0.13
CA PRO A 121 1.77 25.32 0.21
C PRO A 121 0.73 24.36 -0.38
N TYR A 122 -0.34 24.14 0.37
CA TYR A 122 -1.47 23.36 -0.11
C TYR A 122 -2.24 24.09 -1.21
N ASN A 123 -2.82 23.30 -2.12
CA ASN A 123 -3.78 23.76 -3.10
C ASN A 123 -5.15 23.94 -2.43
N GLU A 124 -5.45 25.17 -2.00
CA GLU A 124 -6.66 25.51 -1.25
C GLU A 124 -7.97 24.98 -1.86
N PRO A 125 -8.22 25.10 -3.19
CA PRO A 125 -9.36 24.44 -3.84
C PRO A 125 -9.47 22.93 -3.57
N VAL A 126 -8.35 22.20 -3.57
CA VAL A 126 -8.35 20.75 -3.30
C VAL A 126 -8.60 20.49 -1.82
N ILE A 127 -8.01 21.28 -0.92
CA ILE A 127 -8.26 21.17 0.52
C ILE A 127 -9.74 21.42 0.85
N ALA A 128 -10.35 22.41 0.21
CA ALA A 128 -11.78 22.68 0.38
C ALA A 128 -12.65 21.49 -0.07
N LYS A 129 -12.31 20.85 -1.21
CA LYS A 129 -12.98 19.64 -1.67
C LYS A 129 -12.81 18.46 -0.71
N LEU A 130 -11.62 18.25 -0.16
CA LEU A 130 -11.35 17.21 0.83
C LEU A 130 -12.20 17.41 2.09
N LYS A 131 -12.24 18.64 2.63
CA LYS A 131 -13.03 18.97 3.83
C LYS A 131 -14.54 18.82 3.63
N ALA A 132 -15.02 19.06 2.42
CA ALA A 132 -16.44 18.93 2.06
C ALA A 132 -16.83 17.52 1.57
N PHE A 133 -15.88 16.59 1.49
CA PHE A 133 -16.12 15.25 0.95
C PHE A 133 -17.00 14.41 1.91
N ASP A 134 -18.00 13.72 1.37
CA ASP A 134 -18.86 12.83 2.16
C ASP A 134 -18.19 11.46 2.35
N TYR A 135 -17.30 11.37 3.34
CA TYR A 135 -16.55 10.15 3.66
C TYR A 135 -17.47 8.98 4.05
N SER A 136 -18.52 9.22 4.85
CA SER A 136 -19.42 8.17 5.30
C SER A 136 -20.17 7.52 4.13
N SER A 137 -20.79 8.32 3.27
CA SER A 137 -21.49 7.78 2.10
C SER A 137 -20.52 7.09 1.14
N PHE A 138 -19.34 7.67 0.91
CA PHE A 138 -18.32 7.09 0.03
C PHE A 138 -17.84 5.73 0.54
N MET A 139 -17.58 5.61 1.84
CA MET A 139 -17.17 4.36 2.49
C MET A 139 -18.22 3.27 2.30
N GLN A 140 -19.49 3.57 2.57
CA GLN A 140 -20.60 2.62 2.48
C GLN A 140 -20.84 2.16 1.04
N GLN A 141 -20.88 3.09 0.09
CA GLN A 141 -21.12 2.81 -1.33
C GLN A 141 -20.02 1.93 -1.94
N ASN A 142 -18.78 2.09 -1.49
CA ASN A 142 -17.64 1.35 -2.01
C ASN A 142 -17.29 0.10 -1.17
N GLY A 143 -18.05 -0.20 -0.11
CA GLY A 143 -17.81 -1.35 0.77
C GLY A 143 -16.41 -1.35 1.41
N LEU A 144 -15.90 -0.17 1.78
CA LEU A 144 -14.55 -0.03 2.31
C LEU A 144 -14.47 -0.53 3.76
N ASN A 145 -13.31 -1.06 4.15
CA ASN A 145 -13.05 -1.44 5.53
C ASN A 145 -13.09 -0.19 6.42
N ALA A 146 -14.05 -0.15 7.37
CA ALA A 146 -14.30 1.03 8.17
C ALA A 146 -13.11 1.45 9.04
N ALA A 147 -12.38 0.49 9.64
CA ALA A 147 -11.25 0.82 10.49
C ALA A 147 -10.15 1.56 9.72
N VAL A 148 -9.78 1.05 8.54
CA VAL A 148 -8.76 1.68 7.70
C VAL A 148 -9.27 2.97 7.05
N PHE A 149 -10.53 3.02 6.63
CA PHE A 149 -11.07 4.21 5.98
C PHE A 149 -11.28 5.38 6.95
N ASN A 150 -11.70 5.11 8.18
CA ASN A 150 -11.79 6.14 9.22
C ASN A 150 -10.41 6.75 9.52
N GLU A 151 -9.34 5.95 9.42
CA GLU A 151 -7.99 6.49 9.54
C GLU A 151 -7.66 7.43 8.38
N VAL A 152 -7.96 7.06 7.13
CA VAL A 152 -7.79 7.95 5.96
C VAL A 152 -8.61 9.25 6.11
N GLU A 153 -9.86 9.14 6.54
CA GLU A 153 -10.73 10.28 6.84
C GLU A 153 -10.11 11.21 7.88
N SER A 154 -9.53 10.67 8.97
CA SER A 154 -8.95 11.48 10.04
C SER A 154 -7.84 12.43 9.58
N TYR A 155 -7.15 12.10 8.49
CA TYR A 155 -6.20 13.00 7.85
C TYR A 155 -6.88 13.90 6.81
N LEU A 156 -7.59 13.30 5.86
CA LEU A 156 -8.06 14.01 4.68
C LEU A 156 -9.19 14.99 4.98
N ALA A 157 -10.10 14.66 5.91
CA ALA A 157 -11.17 15.57 6.34
C ALA A 157 -10.63 16.83 7.03
N ASN A 158 -9.39 16.78 7.54
CA ASN A 158 -8.68 17.93 8.10
C ASN A 158 -7.80 18.66 7.06
N GLY A 159 -7.69 18.14 5.84
CA GLY A 159 -6.79 18.63 4.80
C GLY A 159 -5.32 18.23 5.03
N ASP A 160 -5.04 17.26 5.91
CA ASP A 160 -3.68 16.86 6.26
C ASP A 160 -3.12 15.79 5.31
N ILE A 161 -2.74 16.22 4.11
CA ILE A 161 -2.15 15.33 3.10
C ILE A 161 -0.73 14.94 3.51
N THR A 162 0.01 15.81 4.20
CA THR A 162 1.36 15.47 4.70
C THR A 162 1.30 14.35 5.74
N GLY A 163 0.27 14.35 6.60
CA GLY A 163 0.03 13.29 7.58
C GLY A 163 -0.13 11.91 6.95
N ILE A 164 -0.80 11.82 5.79
CA ILE A 164 -0.90 10.58 5.00
C ILE A 164 0.49 10.04 4.63
N TYR A 165 1.41 10.90 4.17
CA TYR A 165 2.77 10.48 3.81
C TYR A 165 3.59 10.05 5.02
N LYS A 166 3.48 10.79 6.13
CA LYS A 166 4.11 10.43 7.41
C LYS A 166 3.64 9.08 7.92
N ARG A 167 2.33 8.81 7.79
CA ARG A 167 1.73 7.54 8.18
C ARG A 167 2.25 6.36 7.35
N SER A 168 2.35 6.54 6.03
CA SER A 168 2.96 5.56 5.12
C SER A 168 4.42 5.29 5.48
N HIS A 169 5.21 6.36 5.66
CA HIS A 169 6.63 6.27 6.02
C HIS A 169 6.85 5.50 7.31
N SER A 170 6.03 5.75 8.34
CA SER A 170 6.08 4.97 9.59
C SER A 170 5.84 3.48 9.37
N ARG A 171 4.93 3.07 8.48
CA ARG A 171 4.75 1.64 8.15
C ARG A 171 5.92 1.06 7.38
N PHE A 172 6.57 1.86 6.54
CA PHE A 172 7.77 1.39 5.85
C PHE A 172 8.86 1.02 6.85
N LEU A 173 9.03 1.81 7.91
CA LEU A 173 9.95 1.49 9.00
C LEU A 173 9.56 0.20 9.73
N ASP A 174 8.28 0.03 10.08
CA ASP A 174 7.79 -1.21 10.71
C ASP A 174 8.10 -2.45 9.84
N ILE A 175 7.87 -2.36 8.52
CA ILE A 175 8.14 -3.43 7.56
C ILE A 175 9.64 -3.71 7.47
N ILE A 176 10.48 -2.67 7.38
CA ILE A 176 11.94 -2.80 7.33
C ILE A 176 12.46 -3.50 8.59
N ASP A 177 11.97 -3.13 9.77
CA ASP A 177 12.37 -3.74 11.04
C ASP A 177 12.02 -5.24 11.10
N MET A 178 10.84 -5.63 10.60
CA MET A 178 10.45 -7.04 10.52
C MET A 178 11.32 -7.82 9.52
N LEU A 179 11.60 -7.23 8.36
CA LEU A 179 12.48 -7.84 7.36
C LEU A 179 13.92 -8.00 7.87
N ASN A 180 14.44 -7.03 8.62
CA ASN A 180 15.77 -7.13 9.23
C ASN A 180 15.84 -8.26 10.27
N LYS A 181 14.80 -8.42 11.10
CA LYS A 181 14.72 -9.56 12.04
C LYS A 181 14.70 -10.90 11.31
N ILE A 182 13.90 -11.02 10.24
CA ILE A 182 13.89 -12.21 9.39
C ILE A 182 15.28 -12.48 8.80
N LYS A 183 15.96 -11.42 8.33
CA LYS A 183 17.32 -11.52 7.79
C LYS A 183 18.32 -12.03 8.82
N GLU A 184 18.26 -11.52 10.05
CA GLU A 184 19.14 -11.94 11.15
C GLU A 184 18.95 -13.41 11.50
N ASP A 185 17.70 -13.86 11.66
CA ASP A 185 17.39 -15.27 11.96
C ASP A 185 17.85 -16.19 10.81
N THR A 186 17.53 -15.84 9.56
CA THR A 186 17.89 -16.65 8.39
C THR A 186 19.39 -16.65 8.09
N ALA A 187 20.17 -15.67 8.57
CA ALA A 187 21.64 -15.71 8.49
C ALA A 187 22.26 -16.84 9.33
N GLY A 188 21.57 -17.28 10.39
CA GLY A 188 21.97 -18.41 11.23
C GLY A 188 21.36 -19.75 10.80
N ASP A 189 20.83 -19.86 9.57
CA ASP A 189 20.04 -21.01 9.09
C ASP A 189 18.93 -21.42 10.07
N LYS A 190 18.33 -20.42 10.72
CA LYS A 190 17.24 -20.57 11.67
C LYS A 190 15.97 -19.97 11.07
N MET A 191 14.87 -20.71 11.18
CA MET A 191 13.56 -20.20 10.78
C MET A 191 13.10 -19.13 11.79
N PRO A 192 12.69 -17.93 11.33
CA PRO A 192 12.07 -16.94 12.20
C PRO A 192 10.73 -17.44 12.74
N ASP A 193 10.28 -16.85 13.85
CA ASP A 193 8.96 -17.16 14.42
C ASP A 193 7.83 -16.80 13.44
N LEU A 194 6.87 -17.70 13.22
CA LEU A 194 5.75 -17.50 12.28
C LEU A 194 4.97 -16.20 12.55
N SER A 195 4.91 -15.75 13.80
CA SER A 195 4.25 -14.50 14.18
C SER A 195 4.84 -13.27 13.48
N ILE A 196 6.13 -13.28 13.13
CA ILE A 196 6.75 -12.16 12.40
C ILE A 196 6.24 -12.08 10.96
N PHE A 197 6.02 -13.23 10.32
CA PHE A 197 5.48 -13.32 8.97
C PHE A 197 4.01 -12.93 8.93
N TRP A 198 3.22 -13.36 9.92
CA TRP A 198 1.81 -12.93 10.04
C TRP A 198 1.71 -11.41 10.21
N ARG A 199 2.49 -10.82 11.13
CA ARG A 199 2.50 -9.37 11.34
C ARG A 199 3.00 -8.61 10.10
N LEU A 200 4.00 -9.14 9.40
CA LEU A 200 4.49 -8.57 8.14
C LEU A 200 3.38 -8.53 7.08
N ASN A 201 2.64 -9.64 6.92
CA ASN A 201 1.52 -9.73 5.99
C ASN A 201 0.39 -8.76 6.35
N GLU A 202 -0.02 -8.72 7.62
CA GLU A 202 -1.05 -7.81 8.12
C GLU A 202 -0.67 -6.34 7.88
N THR A 203 0.59 -5.98 8.16
CA THR A 203 1.11 -4.62 7.96
C THR A 203 1.10 -4.23 6.48
N CYS A 204 1.50 -5.14 5.58
CA CYS A 204 1.46 -4.89 4.14
C CYS A 204 0.02 -4.79 3.60
N ALA A 205 -0.89 -5.61 4.12
CA ALA A 205 -2.31 -5.57 3.75
C ALA A 205 -2.94 -4.23 4.17
N GLU A 206 -2.75 -3.81 5.42
CA GLU A 206 -3.22 -2.53 5.95
C GLU A 206 -2.68 -1.36 5.13
N MET A 207 -1.36 -1.34 4.87
CA MET A 207 -0.71 -0.29 4.09
C MET A 207 -1.25 -0.19 2.66
N SER A 208 -1.52 -1.33 2.03
CA SER A 208 -2.09 -1.38 0.67
C SER A 208 -3.53 -0.86 0.64
N LEU A 209 -4.34 -1.20 1.65
CA LEU A 209 -5.71 -0.68 1.79
C LEU A 209 -5.71 0.83 2.04
N PHE A 210 -4.93 1.30 3.01
CA PHE A 210 -4.82 2.72 3.36
C PHE A 210 -4.42 3.56 2.15
N GLY A 211 -3.39 3.11 1.44
CA GLY A 211 -2.90 3.74 0.22
C GLY A 211 -3.92 3.76 -0.93
N SER A 212 -4.62 2.64 -1.15
CA SER A 212 -5.66 2.55 -2.18
C SER A 212 -6.86 3.45 -1.87
N TYR A 213 -7.30 3.48 -0.61
CA TYR A 213 -8.42 4.30 -0.17
C TYR A 213 -8.12 5.79 -0.32
N THR A 214 -6.91 6.21 0.06
CA THR A 214 -6.41 7.56 -0.19
C THR A 214 -6.48 7.90 -1.70
N ALA A 215 -5.94 7.04 -2.57
CA ALA A 215 -5.95 7.27 -4.01
C ALA A 215 -7.37 7.39 -4.58
N ARG A 216 -8.33 6.61 -4.07
CA ARG A 216 -9.74 6.66 -4.49
C ARG A 216 -10.42 7.98 -4.13
N VAL A 217 -10.15 8.53 -2.94
CA VAL A 217 -10.65 9.86 -2.56
C VAL A 217 -10.10 10.91 -3.52
N PHE A 218 -8.78 10.94 -3.74
CA PHE A 218 -8.17 11.89 -4.69
C PHE A 218 -8.66 11.72 -6.12
N HIS A 219 -8.91 10.49 -6.58
CA HIS A 219 -9.49 10.24 -7.89
C HIS A 219 -10.91 10.81 -8.04
N THR A 220 -11.66 10.90 -6.94
CA THR A 220 -13.05 11.39 -6.97
C THR A 220 -13.11 12.92 -6.95
N ILE A 221 -12.15 13.59 -6.33
CA ILE A 221 -12.20 15.05 -6.15
C ILE A 221 -11.36 15.86 -7.16
N LEU A 222 -10.38 15.23 -7.81
CA LEU A 222 -9.51 15.86 -8.82
C LEU A 222 -10.05 15.65 -10.23
#